data_AF-A0A7W0GXH3-F1
#
_entry.id   AF-A0A7W0GXH3-F1
#
_cell.length_a   1.000
_cell.length_b   1.000
_cell.length_c   1.000
_cell.angle_alpha   90.00
_cell.angle_beta   90.00
_cell.angle_gamma   90.00
#
_symmetry.space_group_name_H-M   'P 1'
#
loop_
_entity.id
_entity.type
_entity.pdbx_description
1 polymer ?
#
loop_
_entity_poly.entity_id
_entity_poly.type
_entity_poly.pdbx_seq_one_letter_code
_entity_poly.pdbx_strand_id
1 'polypeptide(L)' 'MSERVRVLEGTALLGRGKRWDDNELKPIAVGNEASVAAKEPHFVRARERTLLEVRSTGPFEITYVNPADDPRKAPVQ' A
#
# COMPACT_ATOMS: atom_id res chain seq x y z
N MET A 1 -12.12 7.12 8.89
CA MET A 1 -10.99 7.71 8.14
C MET A 1 -10.38 6.60 7.29
N SER A 2 -10.01 6.90 6.05
CA SER A 2 -9.42 5.93 5.13
C SER A 2 -8.15 6.49 4.49
N GLU A 3 -7.24 5.59 4.17
CA GLU A 3 -6.14 5.84 3.25
C GLU A 3 -6.66 5.67 1.82
N ARG A 4 -6.33 6.62 0.94
CA ARG A 4 -6.69 6.60 -0.47
C ARG A 4 -5.43 6.59 -1.32
N VAL A 5 -5.26 5.53 -2.11
CA VAL A 5 -4.09 5.31 -2.96
C VAL A 5 -4.50 5.44 -4.42
N ARG A 6 -3.98 6.46 -5.11
CA ARG A 6 -4.24 6.70 -6.53
C ARG A 6 -2.98 6.46 -7.34
N VAL A 7 -3.11 5.84 -8.50
CA VAL A 7 -2.01 5.60 -9.43
C VAL A 7 -1.92 6.73 -10.44
N LEU A 8 -0.77 7.38 -10.50
CA LEU A 8 -0.47 8.47 -11.45
C LEU A 8 0.28 7.95 -12.69
N GLU A 9 1.18 6.97 -12.50
CA GLU A 9 1.92 6.27 -13.57
C GLU A 9 2.14 4.80 -13.18
N GLY A 10 2.15 3.89 -14.17
CA GLY A 10 2.36 2.45 -13.94
C GLY A 10 1.14 1.73 -13.34
N THR A 11 1.41 0.68 -12.54
CA THR A 11 0.40 -0.21 -11.99
C THR A 11 0.80 -0.65 -10.59
N ALA A 12 -0.04 -0.31 -9.62
CA ALA A 12 0.00 -0.91 -8.29
C ALA A 12 -0.94 -2.11 -8.22
N LEU A 13 -0.60 -3.07 -7.39
CA LEU A 13 -1.47 -4.17 -6.99
C LEU A 13 -1.72 -4.04 -5.50
N LEU A 14 -2.97 -4.11 -5.09
CA LEU A 14 -3.38 -4.07 -3.68
C LEU A 14 -4.01 -5.41 -3.30
N GLY A 15 -3.45 -6.05 -2.29
CA GLY A 15 -4.06 -7.19 -1.61
C GLY A 15 -4.47 -6.81 -0.19
N ARG A 16 -5.45 -7.53 0.35
CA ARG A 16 -5.99 -7.30 1.70
C ARG A 16 -5.74 -8.51 2.58
N GLY A 17 -5.50 -8.26 3.87
CA GLY A 17 -5.20 -9.30 4.84
C GLY A 17 -3.84 -9.13 5.52
N LYS A 18 -3.60 -9.98 6.50
CA LYS A 18 -2.40 -9.91 7.38
C LYS A 18 -1.17 -10.61 6.81
N ARG A 19 -1.34 -11.42 5.76
CA ARG A 19 -0.28 -12.20 5.14
C ARG A 19 -0.30 -11.93 3.65
N TRP A 20 0.88 -11.93 3.04
CA TRP A 20 1.01 -11.84 1.61
C TRP A 20 0.32 -13.02 0.92
N ASP A 21 -0.49 -12.72 -0.09
CA ASP A 21 -1.10 -13.70 -0.98
C ASP A 21 -1.20 -13.10 -2.38
N ASP A 22 -0.49 -13.67 -3.35
CA ASP A 22 -0.53 -13.19 -4.73
C ASP A 22 -1.93 -13.30 -5.35
N ASN A 23 -2.78 -14.21 -4.87
CA ASN A 23 -4.15 -14.38 -5.38
C ASN A 23 -5.10 -13.25 -4.94
N GLU A 24 -4.76 -12.54 -3.87
CA GLU A 24 -5.54 -11.39 -3.37
C GLU A 24 -5.13 -10.07 -4.04
N LEU A 25 -4.06 -10.06 -4.84
CA LEU A 25 -3.55 -8.87 -5.52
C LEU A 25 -4.49 -8.42 -6.65
N LYS A 26 -5.15 -7.27 -6.43
CA LYS A 26 -6.00 -6.63 -7.44
C LYS A 26 -5.30 -5.41 -8.04
N PRO A 27 -5.24 -5.27 -9.38
CA PRO A 27 -4.59 -4.14 -10.01
C PRO A 27 -5.37 -2.84 -9.78
N ILE A 28 -4.63 -1.77 -9.52
CA ILE A 28 -5.08 -0.39 -9.57
C ILE A 28 -4.37 0.21 -10.79
N ALA A 29 -5.12 0.47 -11.85
CA ALA A 29 -4.60 1.09 -13.07
C ALA A 29 -4.46 2.61 -12.91
N VAL A 30 -3.67 3.24 -13.79
CA VAL A 30 -3.54 4.71 -13.86
C VAL A 30 -4.91 5.40 -13.87
N GLY A 31 -5.05 6.44 -13.06
CA GLY A 31 -6.28 7.22 -12.92
C GLY A 31 -7.29 6.64 -11.92
N ASN A 32 -7.15 5.36 -11.56
CA ASN A 32 -7.98 4.72 -10.54
C ASN A 32 -7.40 4.93 -9.12
N GLU A 33 -8.26 4.70 -8.13
CA GLU A 33 -7.94 4.81 -6.72
C GLU A 33 -8.47 3.58 -5.96
N ALA A 34 -7.75 3.16 -4.93
CA ALA A 34 -8.26 2.26 -3.90
C ALA A 34 -8.38 2.99 -2.56
N SER A 35 -9.46 2.70 -1.84
CA SER A 35 -9.61 3.12 -0.43
C SER A 35 -9.36 1.92 0.48
N VAL A 36 -8.60 2.17 1.54
CA VAL A 36 -8.27 1.23 2.61
C VAL A 36 -8.80 1.81 3.93
N ALA A 37 -9.57 1.02 4.68
CA ALA A 37 -10.11 1.47 5.94
C ALA A 37 -9.02 1.62 7.02
N ALA A 38 -9.26 2.48 8.01
CA ALA A 38 -8.34 2.62 9.14
C ALA A 38 -8.07 1.25 9.80
N LYS A 39 -6.79 0.95 10.05
CA LYS A 39 -6.29 -0.29 10.64
C LYS A 39 -6.58 -1.56 9.82
N GLU A 40 -7.02 -1.45 8.57
CA GLU A 40 -7.17 -2.59 7.66
C GLU A 40 -5.80 -3.08 7.20
N PRO A 41 -5.39 -4.32 7.56
CA PRO A 41 -4.14 -4.89 7.07
C PRO A 41 -4.23 -5.10 5.56
N HIS A 42 -3.24 -4.61 4.84
CA HIS A 42 -3.15 -4.71 3.39
C HIS A 42 -1.69 -4.74 2.97
N PHE A 43 -1.44 -5.12 1.72
CA PHE A 43 -0.12 -5.17 1.12
C PHE A 43 -0.17 -4.64 -0.30
N VAL A 44 0.92 -4.00 -0.73
CA VAL A 44 1.02 -3.35 -2.04
C VAL A 44 2.23 -3.87 -2.80
N ARG A 45 2.05 -4.16 -4.08
CA ARG A 45 3.14 -4.47 -5.02
C ARG A 45 3.12 -3.47 -6.17
N ALA A 46 4.27 -2.91 -6.52
CA ALA A 46 4.43 -2.25 -7.81
C ALA A 46 4.77 -3.32 -8.87
N ARG A 47 4.03 -3.36 -9.98
CA ARG A 47 4.37 -4.27 -11.10
C ARG A 47 5.58 -3.77 -11.89
N GLU A 48 5.67 -2.46 -12.07
CA GLU A 48 6.74 -1.75 -12.73
C GLU A 48 7.06 -0.45 -11.97
N ARG A 49 7.89 0.43 -12.54
CA ARG A 49 8.04 1.80 -12.03
C ARG A 49 6.66 2.45 -11.94
N THR A 50 6.25 2.74 -10.71
CA THR A 50 4.88 3.19 -10.41
C THR A 50 4.96 4.46 -9.58
N LEU A 51 4.22 5.50 -9.98
CA LEU A 51 4.07 6.73 -9.23
C LEU A 51 2.69 6.74 -8.55
N LEU A 52 2.67 6.94 -7.24
CA LEU A 52 1.45 6.92 -6.41
C LEU A 52 1.23 8.26 -5.72
N GLU A 53 -0.04 8.64 -5.60
CA GLU A 53 -0.51 9.64 -4.64
C GLU A 53 -1.20 8.92 -3.48
N VAL A 54 -0.80 9.21 -2.24
CA VAL A 54 -1.45 8.69 -1.02
C VAL A 54 -2.07 9.85 -0.26
N ARG A 55 -3.36 9.74 0.04
CA ARG A 55 -4.12 10.75 0.78
C ARG A 55 -4.81 10.12 1.98
N SER A 56 -4.60 10.69 3.16
CA SER A 56 -5.25 10.28 4.40
C SER A 56 -5.62 11.51 5.24
N THR A 57 -6.63 11.36 6.09
CA THR A 57 -6.86 12.33 7.17
C THR A 57 -6.01 11.92 8.37
N GLY A 58 -5.17 12.85 8.84
CA GLY A 58 -4.04 12.54 9.72
C GLY A 58 -4.38 12.10 11.15
N PRO A 59 -3.37 11.60 11.88
CA PRO A 59 -1.97 11.43 11.46
C PRO A 59 -1.78 10.30 10.44
N PHE A 60 -0.83 10.46 9.51
CA PHE A 60 -0.41 9.38 8.60
C PHE A 60 0.70 8.57 9.26
N GLU A 61 0.45 7.29 9.50
CA GLU A 61 1.41 6.37 10.11
C GLU A 61 1.36 5.02 9.38
N ILE A 62 2.52 4.40 9.21
CA ILE A 62 2.65 3.03 8.69
C ILE A 62 2.99 2.10 9.84
N THR A 63 2.05 1.22 10.18
CA THR A 63 2.25 0.11 11.13
C THR A 63 2.47 -1.18 10.34
N TYR A 64 3.66 -1.76 10.45
CA TYR A 64 3.97 -3.04 9.82
C TYR A 64 3.36 -4.20 10.63
N VAL A 65 2.64 -5.10 9.96
CA VAL A 65 2.01 -6.28 10.60
C VAL A 65 3.07 -7.18 11.23
N ASN A 66 4.18 -7.40 10.51
CA ASN A 66 5.38 -8.02 11.03
C ASN A 66 6.41 -6.92 11.34
N PRO A 67 6.82 -6.72 12.60
CA PRO A 67 7.76 -5.66 12.98
C PRO A 67 9.15 -5.77 12.34
N ALA A 68 9.51 -6.92 11.77
CA ALA A 68 10.77 -7.15 11.06
C ALA A 68 10.76 -6.58 9.63
N ASP A 69 9.59 -6.35 9.04
CA ASP A 69 9.45 -5.78 7.69
C ASP A 69 9.56 -4.25 7.69
N ASP A 70 9.72 -3.63 8.86
CA ASP A 70 9.80 -2.18 9.03
C ASP A 70 11.18 -1.66 8.57
N PRO A 71 11.27 -0.98 7.41
CA PRO A 71 12.54 -0.51 6.86
C PRO A 71 13.15 0.61 7.69
N ARG A 72 12.38 1.25 8.59
CA ARG A 72 12.92 2.24 9.55
C ARG A 72 13.89 1.61 10.55
N LYS A 73 13.84 0.29 10.69
CA LYS A 73 14.75 -0.49 11.55
C LYS A 73 15.91 -1.11 10.78
N ALA A 74 15.87 -1.08 9.45
CA ALA A 74 16.98 -1.53 8.63
C ALA A 74 18.10 -0.48 8.62
N PRO A 75 19.37 -0.88 8.51
CA PRO A 75 20.45 0.07 8.23
C PRO A 75 20.13 0.82 6.93
N VAL A 76 20.40 2.13 6.91
CA VAL A 76 20.17 2.99 5.74
C VAL A 76 20.90 2.38 4.54
N GLN A 77 20.14 2.13 3.47
CA GLN A 77 20.64 1.56 2.22
C GLN A 77 21.23 2.64 1.32
#